data_AF-A0A7S3DAU2-F1
#
_entry.id   AF-A0A7S3DAU2-F1
#
_cell.length_a   1.000
_cell.length_b   1.000
_cell.length_c   1.000
_cell.angle_alpha   90.00
_cell.angle_beta   90.00
_cell.angle_gamma   90.00
#
_symmetry.space_group_name_H-M   'P 1'
#
loop_
_entity.id
_entity.type
_entity.pdbx_description
1 polymer ?
#
loop_
_entity_poly.entity_id
_entity_poly.type
_entity_poly.pdbx_seq_one_letter_code
_entity_poly.pdbx_strand_id
1 'polypeptide(L)'
;MGTNVSTNYITCPADPQKTLGIKLPFLVMIIKNLKKYFTFEVQVLDDKNVRRRFRASNYQSTTRVKPFICTMPMRLDEGWNQIQFNLSDFTRRAYGTNYIETLRVQIHANCRIRRIYFSDRLYSEEELPPEFKLFLPVQHSQ
;
A
#
# COMPACT_ATOMS: atom_id res chain seq x y z
N MET A 1 -1.11 -21.38 2.90
CA MET A 1 -0.38 -20.09 2.97
C MET A 1 0.84 -20.18 2.05
N GLY A 2 1.22 -19.09 1.39
CA GLY A 2 2.32 -19.11 0.41
C GLY A 2 3.68 -19.26 1.09
N THR A 3 4.46 -20.24 0.66
CA THR A 3 5.82 -20.51 1.16
C THR A 3 6.82 -19.43 0.74
N ASN A 4 6.68 -18.87 -0.47
CA ASN A 4 7.54 -17.82 -0.98
C ASN A 4 6.74 -16.54 -1.25
N VAL A 5 7.04 -15.49 -0.49
CA VAL A 5 6.38 -14.18 -0.59
C VAL A 5 6.64 -13.51 -1.94
N SER A 6 7.77 -13.80 -2.58
CA SER A 6 8.14 -13.16 -3.85
C SER A 6 7.36 -13.70 -5.05
N THR A 7 6.89 -14.96 -5.02
CA THR A 7 6.29 -15.63 -6.17
C THR A 7 4.77 -15.62 -6.19
N ASN A 8 4.13 -15.31 -5.05
CA ASN A 8 2.68 -15.27 -4.94
C ASN A 8 2.21 -13.86 -4.60
N TYR A 9 1.59 -13.21 -5.59
CA TYR A 9 1.08 -11.85 -5.50
C TYR A 9 -0.11 -11.65 -6.45
N ILE A 10 -0.91 -10.63 -6.13
CA ILE A 10 -1.89 -10.06 -7.06
C ILE A 10 -1.34 -8.74 -7.60
N THR A 11 -1.63 -8.42 -8.86
CA THR A 11 -1.22 -7.17 -9.50
C THR A 11 -2.43 -6.50 -10.14
N CYS A 12 -2.47 -5.18 -10.09
CA CYS A 12 -3.46 -4.37 -10.78
C CYS A 12 -2.73 -3.25 -11.53
N PRO A 13 -2.88 -3.14 -12.87
CA PRO A 13 -3.78 -3.92 -13.73
C PRO A 13 -3.24 -5.32 -14.07
N ALA A 14 -4.11 -6.25 -14.48
CA ALA A 14 -3.72 -7.61 -14.86
C ALA A 14 -2.76 -7.64 -16.07
N ASP A 15 -2.96 -6.72 -17.02
CA ASP A 15 -2.11 -6.57 -18.19
C ASP A 15 -0.83 -5.76 -17.84
N PRO A 16 0.37 -6.28 -18.12
CA PRO A 16 1.64 -5.57 -17.92
C PRO A 16 1.76 -4.25 -18.68
N GLN A 17 1.13 -4.12 -19.85
CA GLN A 17 1.21 -2.95 -20.72
C GLN A 17 0.25 -1.83 -20.32
N LYS A 18 -0.80 -2.17 -19.57
CA LYS A 18 -1.78 -1.19 -19.09
C LYS A 18 -1.32 -0.54 -17.79
N THR A 19 -1.86 0.64 -17.52
CA THR A 19 -1.65 1.41 -16.30
C THR A 19 -3.00 1.73 -15.64
N LEU A 20 -3.00 1.91 -14.32
CA LEU A 20 -4.18 2.29 -13.55
C LEU A 20 -4.60 3.74 -13.79
N GLY A 21 -3.64 4.68 -13.84
CA GLY A 21 -3.90 6.10 -14.09
C GLY A 21 -4.62 6.82 -12.94
N ILE A 22 -4.43 6.37 -11.69
CA ILE A 22 -5.13 6.94 -10.53
C ILE A 22 -4.33 8.13 -9.99
N LYS A 23 -4.95 9.32 -9.95
CA LYS A 23 -4.30 10.58 -9.52
C LYS A 23 -4.46 10.92 -8.05
N LEU A 24 -5.21 10.09 -7.31
CA LEU A 24 -5.43 10.29 -5.88
C LEU A 24 -4.13 10.02 -5.09
N PRO A 25 -3.72 10.90 -4.16
CA PRO A 25 -2.42 10.85 -3.49
C PRO A 25 -2.32 9.83 -2.35
N PHE A 26 -3.43 9.47 -1.71
CA PHE A 26 -3.42 8.51 -0.60
C PHE A 26 -3.89 7.15 -1.09
N LEU A 27 -3.08 6.13 -0.82
CA LEU A 27 -3.47 4.73 -0.94
C LEU A 27 -3.78 4.19 0.46
N VAL A 28 -5.00 3.73 0.66
CA VAL A 28 -5.44 3.16 1.94
C VAL A 28 -5.73 1.67 1.76
N MET A 29 -5.19 0.86 2.66
CA MET A 29 -5.35 -0.59 2.65
C MET A 29 -5.74 -1.10 4.03
N ILE A 30 -6.78 -1.93 4.06
CA ILE A 30 -7.20 -2.64 5.26
C ILE A 30 -6.73 -4.08 5.16
N ILE A 31 -5.74 -4.42 5.98
CA ILE A 31 -5.12 -5.75 5.97
C ILE A 31 -5.08 -6.37 7.37
N LYS A 32 -5.27 -7.68 7.46
CA LYS A 32 -5.03 -8.44 8.70
C LYS A 32 -3.59 -8.93 8.73
N ASN A 33 -2.86 -8.57 9.78
CA ASN A 33 -1.54 -9.10 10.04
C ASN A 33 -1.64 -10.56 10.52
N LEU A 34 -0.95 -11.46 9.83
CA LEU A 34 -0.89 -12.88 10.16
C LEU A 34 0.42 -13.29 10.87
N LYS A 35 1.20 -12.30 11.35
CA LYS A 35 2.54 -12.51 11.94
C LYS A 35 3.49 -13.24 10.98
N LYS A 36 3.35 -12.98 9.68
CA LYS A 36 4.17 -13.57 8.60
C LYS A 36 4.74 -12.48 7.70
N TYR A 37 5.75 -12.82 6.91
CA TYR A 37 6.34 -11.89 5.97
C TYR A 37 5.33 -11.43 4.93
N PHE A 38 5.20 -10.11 4.81
CA PHE A 38 4.27 -9.40 3.95
C PHE A 38 4.99 -8.21 3.31
N THR A 39 4.67 -7.95 2.05
CA THR A 39 5.18 -6.82 1.29
C THR A 39 4.15 -6.38 0.25
N PHE A 40 4.15 -5.10 -0.06
CA PHE A 40 3.41 -4.56 -1.19
C PHE A 40 4.28 -3.59 -1.97
N GLU A 41 3.94 -3.40 -3.24
CA GLU A 41 4.62 -2.52 -4.17
C GLU A 41 3.62 -1.61 -4.85
N VAL A 42 3.99 -0.35 -4.98
CA VAL A 42 3.25 0.66 -5.73
C VAL A 42 4.19 1.31 -6.72
N GLN A 43 3.81 1.32 -7.99
CA GLN A 43 4.51 2.03 -9.03
C GLN A 43 3.82 3.36 -9.29
N VAL A 44 4.59 4.45 -9.24
CA VAL A 44 4.10 5.81 -9.48
C VAL A 44 4.84 6.46 -10.63
N LEU A 45 4.20 7.45 -11.23
CA LEU A 45 4.78 8.38 -12.18
C LEU A 45 5.09 9.71 -11.49
N ASP A 46 6.31 10.21 -11.66
CA ASP A 46 6.71 11.53 -11.19
C ASP A 46 6.61 12.60 -12.28
N ASP A 47 6.72 13.88 -11.90
CA ASP A 47 6.71 15.05 -12.80
C ASP A 47 7.87 15.13 -13.80
N LYS A 48 8.90 14.30 -13.62
CA LYS A 48 9.98 14.10 -14.59
C LYS A 48 9.70 12.95 -15.55
N ASN A 49 8.48 12.44 -15.57
CA ASN A 49 8.04 11.31 -16.37
C ASN A 49 8.85 10.03 -16.08
N VAL A 50 9.39 9.89 -14.87
CA VAL A 50 10.14 8.72 -14.41
C VAL A 50 9.22 7.84 -13.56
N ARG A 51 9.27 6.54 -13.85
CA ARG A 51 8.52 5.53 -13.10
C ARG A 51 9.31 5.13 -11.86
N ARG A 52 8.76 5.40 -10.68
CA ARG A 52 9.36 5.03 -9.38
C ARG A 52 8.55 3.92 -8.74
N ARG A 53 9.21 3.08 -7.95
CA ARG A 53 8.56 1.98 -7.21
C ARG A 53 8.76 2.14 -5.72
N PHE A 54 7.68 2.17 -4.97
CA PHE A 54 7.69 2.10 -3.52
C PHE A 54 7.38 0.67 -3.10
N ARG A 55 8.31 0.04 -2.38
CA ARG A 55 8.11 -1.27 -1.77
C ARG A 55 8.11 -1.10 -0.27
N ALA A 56 7.02 -1.45 0.40
CA ALA A 56 6.98 -1.50 1.84
C ALA A 56 6.93 -2.96 2.29
N SER A 57 7.76 -3.33 3.26
CA SER A 57 7.86 -4.71 3.76
C SER A 57 8.04 -4.77 5.27
N ASN A 58 7.56 -5.83 5.90
CA ASN A 58 7.62 -6.00 7.36
C ASN A 58 8.87 -6.75 7.87
N TYR A 59 9.72 -7.21 6.96
CA TYR A 59 11.00 -7.87 7.27
C TYR A 59 12.21 -6.97 7.00
N GLN A 60 11.98 -5.75 6.52
CA GLN A 60 13.00 -4.76 6.33
C GLN A 60 13.05 -3.81 7.52
N SER A 61 14.27 -3.45 7.96
CA SER A 61 14.47 -2.57 9.11
C SER A 61 14.86 -1.14 8.73
N THR A 62 15.40 -0.95 7.51
CA THR A 62 15.95 0.34 7.07
C THR A 62 15.36 0.79 5.75
N THR A 63 15.03 2.09 5.68
CA THR A 63 14.64 2.74 4.42
C THR A 63 15.86 2.84 3.51
N ARG A 64 15.72 2.43 2.25
CA ARG A 64 16.75 2.58 1.22
C ARG A 64 16.15 3.22 -0.01
N VAL A 65 16.76 4.30 -0.47
CA VAL A 65 16.36 5.01 -1.67
C VAL A 65 17.36 4.70 -2.77
N LYS A 66 16.90 4.03 -3.82
CA LYS A 66 17.62 3.87 -5.09
C LYS A 66 16.88 4.66 -6.18
N PRO A 67 17.52 4.95 -7.33
CA PRO A 67 16.89 5.75 -8.39
C PRO A 67 15.48 5.26 -8.76
N PHE A 68 15.27 3.97 -9.03
CA PHE A 68 13.96 3.47 -9.47
C PHE A 68 13.12 2.82 -8.38
N ILE A 69 13.69 2.57 -7.20
CA ILE A 69 13.02 1.86 -6.12
C ILE A 69 13.36 2.45 -4.75
N CYS A 70 12.32 2.72 -3.96
CA CYS A 70 12.41 3.05 -2.57
C CYS A 70 11.84 1.90 -1.76
N THR A 71 12.66 1.31 -0.90
CA THR A 71 12.26 0.20 -0.03
C THR A 71 12.13 0.71 1.39
N MET A 72 10.98 0.50 2.02
CA MET A 72 10.64 1.05 3.34
C MET A 72 10.24 -0.06 4.32
N PRO A 73 10.63 0.06 5.59
CA PRO A 73 10.13 -0.80 6.65
C PRO A 73 8.66 -0.49 6.94
N MET A 74 7.85 -1.50 7.25
CA MET A 74 6.53 -1.31 7.85
C MET A 74 6.44 -2.09 9.16
N ARG A 75 5.73 -1.53 10.13
CA ARG A 75 5.29 -2.26 11.33
C ARG A 75 3.79 -2.43 11.25
N LEU A 76 3.33 -3.64 11.58
CA LEU A 76 1.92 -3.99 11.60
C LEU A 76 1.60 -4.52 12.99
N ASP A 77 0.52 -4.02 13.57
CA ASP A 77 0.01 -4.48 14.85
C ASP A 77 -0.71 -5.82 14.69
N GLU A 78 -1.06 -6.44 15.80
CA GLU A 78 -1.83 -7.68 15.78
C GLU A 78 -3.28 -7.43 15.34
N GLY A 79 -3.80 -8.28 14.45
CA GLY A 79 -5.18 -8.14 13.98
C GLY A 79 -5.32 -7.29 12.73
N TRP A 80 -6.40 -6.51 12.65
CA TRP A 80 -6.73 -5.69 11.48
C TRP A 80 -6.03 -4.33 11.57
N ASN A 81 -5.32 -3.97 10.51
CA ASN A 81 -4.55 -2.74 10.39
C ASN A 81 -5.08 -1.93 9.21
N GLN A 82 -5.21 -0.62 9.40
CA GLN A 82 -5.45 0.34 8.32
C GLN A 82 -4.14 1.02 7.97
N ILE A 83 -3.54 0.66 6.84
CA ILE A 83 -2.35 1.29 6.31
C ILE A 83 -2.77 2.47 5.46
N GLN A 84 -2.24 3.65 5.77
CA GLN A 84 -2.42 4.86 4.98
C GLN A 84 -1.09 5.24 4.37
N PHE A 85 -1.04 5.35 3.05
CA PHE A 85 0.19 5.52 2.32
C PHE A 85 0.13 6.79 1.46
N ASN A 86 0.83 7.83 1.91
CA ASN A 86 0.87 9.11 1.21
C ASN A 86 1.91 9.08 0.08
N LEU A 87 1.46 8.72 -1.13
CA LEU A 87 2.33 8.60 -2.30
C LEU A 87 2.92 9.94 -2.71
N SER A 88 2.20 11.04 -2.50
CA SER A 88 2.67 12.39 -2.81
C SER A 88 3.86 12.80 -1.94
N ASP A 89 3.74 12.61 -0.62
CA ASP A 89 4.80 12.96 0.33
C ASP A 89 6.01 12.03 0.19
N PHE A 90 5.79 10.74 -0.04
CA PHE A 90 6.90 9.81 -0.28
C PHE A 90 7.68 10.12 -1.55
N THR A 91 7.02 10.51 -2.64
CA THR A 91 7.68 10.90 -3.90
C THR A 91 8.52 12.16 -3.68
N ARG A 92 7.98 13.16 -2.99
CA ARG A 92 8.68 14.40 -2.66
C ARG A 92 9.89 14.16 -1.75
N ARG A 93 9.74 13.34 -0.70
CA ARG A 93 10.83 13.07 0.25
C ARG A 93 11.93 12.18 -0.33
N ALA A 94 11.57 11.16 -1.11
CA ALA A 94 12.55 10.22 -1.63
C ALA A 94 13.31 10.78 -2.85
N TYR A 95 12.64 11.54 -3.71
CA TYR A 95 13.19 11.93 -5.02
C TYR A 95 13.18 13.45 -5.29
N GLY A 96 12.56 14.25 -4.43
CA GLY A 96 12.42 15.69 -4.66
C GLY A 96 11.52 16.03 -5.84
N THR A 97 10.65 15.11 -6.26
CA THR A 97 9.73 15.24 -7.40
C THR A 97 8.28 15.17 -6.95
N ASN A 98 7.37 15.64 -7.80
CA ASN A 98 5.94 15.60 -7.50
C ASN A 98 5.29 14.31 -8.03
N TYR A 99 4.33 13.80 -7.26
CA TYR A 99 3.49 12.67 -7.67
C TYR A 99 2.47 13.12 -8.73
N ILE A 100 2.39 12.38 -9.84
CA ILE A 100 1.35 12.56 -10.85
C ILE A 100 0.24 11.52 -10.68
N GLU A 101 0.61 10.24 -10.76
CA GLU A 101 -0.36 9.15 -10.77
C GLU A 101 0.26 7.81 -10.33
N THR A 102 -0.62 6.90 -9.92
CA THR A 102 -0.29 5.52 -9.65
C THR A 102 -0.52 4.68 -10.91
N LEU A 103 0.51 3.97 -11.32
CA LEU A 103 0.52 3.12 -12.51
C LEU A 103 0.13 1.68 -12.20
N ARG A 104 0.59 1.14 -11.07
CA ARG A 104 0.43 -0.26 -10.72
C ARG A 104 0.49 -0.47 -9.22
N VAL A 105 -0.34 -1.39 -8.71
CA VAL A 105 -0.30 -1.86 -7.33
C VAL A 105 -0.12 -3.37 -7.34
N GLN A 106 0.82 -3.86 -6.54
CA GLN A 106 1.09 -5.29 -6.38
C GLN A 106 1.15 -5.64 -4.90
N ILE A 107 0.42 -6.68 -4.50
CA ILE A 107 0.32 -7.10 -3.11
C ILE A 107 0.71 -8.56 -3.01
N HIS A 108 1.66 -8.86 -2.13
CA HIS A 108 2.21 -10.19 -1.98
C HIS A 108 1.45 -11.01 -0.93
N ALA A 109 1.77 -12.30 -0.90
CA ALA A 109 1.15 -13.30 -0.05
C ALA A 109 1.21 -12.99 1.47
N ASN A 110 0.51 -13.84 2.23
CA ASN A 110 0.48 -13.84 3.70
C ASN A 110 -0.18 -12.62 4.35
N CYS A 111 -1.12 -11.98 3.65
CA CYS A 111 -2.06 -11.02 4.21
C CYS A 111 -3.50 -11.51 4.04
N ARG A 112 -4.43 -10.98 4.84
CA ARG A 112 -5.86 -10.98 4.48
C ARG A 112 -6.27 -9.57 4.16
N ILE A 113 -6.69 -9.33 2.93
CA ILE A 113 -7.09 -8.01 2.45
C ILE A 113 -8.60 -7.90 2.62
N ARG A 114 -9.09 -6.82 3.22
CA ARG A 114 -10.52 -6.48 3.24
C ARG A 114 -10.85 -5.45 2.18
N ARG A 115 -10.06 -4.37 2.09
CA ARG A 115 -10.28 -3.26 1.16
C ARG A 115 -8.97 -2.60 0.76
N ILE A 116 -8.92 -2.13 -0.48
CA ILE A 116 -7.87 -1.26 -1.02
C ILE A 116 -8.62 -0.16 -1.76
N TYR A 117 -8.33 1.09 -1.43
CA TYR A 117 -8.95 2.23 -2.10
C TYR A 117 -7.97 3.41 -2.10
N PHE A 118 -8.24 4.37 -2.97
CA PHE A 118 -7.51 5.62 -3.00
C PHE A 118 -8.38 6.74 -2.47
N SER A 119 -7.75 7.75 -1.86
CA SER A 119 -8.42 8.96 -1.39
C SER A 119 -7.61 10.21 -1.72
N ASP A 120 -8.32 11.34 -1.82
CA ASP A 120 -7.78 12.68 -2.02
C ASP A 120 -7.14 13.22 -0.73
N ARG A 121 -7.73 12.88 0.41
CA ARG A 121 -7.27 13.23 1.76
C ARG A 121 -7.41 12.05 2.72
N LEU A 122 -6.84 12.19 3.92
CA LEU A 122 -7.07 11.26 5.02
C LEU A 122 -8.41 11.63 5.66
N TYR A 123 -9.41 10.78 5.45
CA TYR A 123 -10.70 10.91 6.12
C TYR A 123 -10.61 10.33 7.53
N SER A 124 -11.23 11.03 8.46
CA SER A 124 -11.45 10.51 9.81
C SER A 124 -12.43 9.34 9.77
N GLU A 125 -12.45 8.50 10.82
CA GLU A 125 -13.41 7.41 10.89
C GLU A 125 -14.84 7.91 10.74
N GLU A 126 -15.23 9.04 11.35
CA GLU A 126 -16.60 9.56 11.30
C GLU A 126 -17.07 9.87 9.87
N GLU A 127 -16.19 10.48 9.06
CA GLU A 127 -16.46 10.88 7.68
C GLU A 127 -16.48 9.71 6.70
N LEU A 128 -15.88 8.56 7.06
CA LEU A 128 -15.88 7.39 6.19
C LEU A 128 -17.30 6.81 6.09
N PRO A 129 -17.80 6.52 4.88
CA PRO A 129 -19.03 5.76 4.73
C PRO A 129 -18.94 4.42 5.48
N PRO A 130 -20.06 3.84 5.97
CA PRO A 130 -20.06 2.58 6.72
C PRO A 130 -19.31 1.45 6.01
N GLU A 131 -19.32 1.45 4.69
CA GLU A 131 -18.59 0.49 3.91
C GLU A 131 -17.07 0.56 4.14
N PHE A 132 -16.49 1.76 4.20
CA PHE A 132 -15.04 1.96 4.36
C PHE A 132 -14.55 1.93 5.82
N LYS A 133 -15.49 1.92 6.79
CA LYS A 133 -15.19 1.83 8.23
C LYS A 133 -14.72 0.44 8.64
N LEU A 134 -13.74 0.39 9.53
CA LEU A 134 -13.28 -0.84 10.15
C LEU A 134 -14.18 -1.20 11.35
N PHE A 135 -15.32 -1.84 11.11
CA PHE A 135 -16.06 -2.46 12.20
C PHE A 135 -15.35 -3.73 12.65
N LEU A 136 -14.81 -3.71 13.87
CA LEU A 136 -14.44 -4.93 14.60
C LEU A 136 -15.73 -5.56 15.15
N PRO A 137 -15.91 -6.89 15.05
CA PRO A 137 -17.05 -7.53 15.69
C PRO A 137 -17.00 -7.26 17.19
N VAL A 138 -18.13 -6.83 17.76
CA VAL A 138 -18.31 -6.67 19.19
C VAL A 138 -17.98 -8.02 19.84
N GLN A 139 -17.00 -8.05 20.74
CA GLN A 139 -16.75 -9.24 21.56
C GLN A 139 -17.99 -9.42 22.45
N HIS A 140 -18.84 -10.40 22.14
CA HIS A 140 -19.77 -10.91 23.14
C HIS A 140 -18.93 -11.55 24.23
N SER A 141 -18.76 -10.84 25.35
CA SER A 141 -18.38 -11.45 26.62
C SER A 141 -19.44 -12.49 26.96
N GLN A 142 -19.08 -13.77 26.85
CA GLN A 142 -19.78 -14.85 27.56
C GLN A 142 -19.39 -14.81 29.03
#